data_AF-A0A956R681-F1
#
_entry.id   AF-A0A956R681-F1
#
_cell.length_a   1.000
_cell.length_b   1.000
_cell.length_c   1.000
_cell.angle_alpha   90.00
_cell.angle_beta   90.00
_cell.angle_gamma   90.00
#
_symmetry.space_group_name_H-M   'P 1'
#
loop_
_entity.id
_entity.type
_entity.pdbx_description
1 polymer ?
#
loop_
_entity_poly.entity_id
_entity_poly.type
_entity_poly.pdbx_seq_one_letter_code
_entity_poly.pdbx_strand_id
1 'polypeptide(L)'
;MSDPQQRLEAILLDLEVGPAQLRRDPSGRSWLSAEARALLESHPECRQVLREFVDDELALAGALGGAPAPSVDPFFTARVVEALPGVRTGPTLSPRRRVMLLGCFHVVAGLLAYAVLTMVPESTARWAAQAHDVLRWGSDSGVGLLVAVAGAGVAVLIALLATRAHTPAA
;
A
#
# COMPACT_ATOMS: atom_id res chain seq x y z
N MET A 1 24.56 24.02 9.81
CA MET A 1 25.24 22.98 9.01
C MET A 1 24.91 21.67 9.69
N SER A 2 24.10 20.82 9.06
CA SER A 2 23.73 19.52 9.65
C SER A 2 24.98 18.64 9.76
N ASP A 3 25.10 17.94 10.88
CA ASP A 3 26.22 17.04 11.17
C ASP A 3 26.33 15.98 10.03
N PRO A 4 27.53 15.74 9.47
CA PRO A 4 27.73 14.69 8.47
C PRO A 4 27.22 13.31 8.94
N GLN A 5 27.27 13.02 10.24
CA GLN A 5 26.73 11.77 10.80
C GLN A 5 25.20 11.72 10.71
N GLN A 6 24.51 12.79 11.11
CA GLN A 6 23.05 12.90 11.01
C GLN A 6 22.55 12.80 9.57
N ARG A 7 23.32 13.34 8.61
CA ARG A 7 22.99 13.19 7.18
C ARG A 7 23.14 11.75 6.71
N LEU A 8 24.18 11.05 7.14
CA LEU A 8 24.34 9.64 6.81
C LEU A 8 23.23 8.80 7.45
N GLU A 9 22.91 9.02 8.72
CA GLU A 9 21.81 8.34 9.42
C GLU A 9 20.47 8.51 8.69
N ALA A 10 20.15 9.74 8.27
CA ALA A 10 18.92 9.99 7.50
C ALA A 10 18.88 9.18 6.20
N ILE A 11 20.01 9.06 5.49
CA ILE A 11 20.10 8.24 4.27
C ILE A 11 19.95 6.75 4.59
N LEU A 12 20.54 6.28 5.70
CA LEU A 12 20.46 4.87 6.11
C LEU A 12 19.04 4.48 6.56
N LEU A 13 18.32 5.37 7.23
CA LEU A 13 16.94 5.12 7.69
C LEU A 13 15.94 4.96 6.53
N ASP A 14 16.14 5.68 5.43
CA ASP A 14 15.31 5.57 4.23
C ASP A 14 15.70 4.36 3.35
N LEU A 15 16.81 3.68 3.66
CA LEU A 15 17.34 2.62 2.83
C LEU A 15 16.74 1.25 3.18
N GLU A 16 16.00 0.68 2.24
CA GLU A 16 15.55 -0.72 2.34
C GLU A 16 16.61 -1.67 1.77
N VAL A 17 17.38 -2.33 2.64
CA VAL A 17 18.39 -3.31 2.23
C VAL A 17 18.20 -4.65 2.94
N GLY A 18 18.25 -5.74 2.18
CA GLY A 18 18.02 -7.07 2.73
C GLY A 18 19.19 -7.60 3.57
N PRO A 19 18.95 -8.42 4.60
CA PRO A 19 20.00 -8.93 5.50
C PRO A 19 21.04 -9.81 4.78
N ALA A 20 20.64 -10.50 3.69
CA ALA A 20 21.58 -11.27 2.87
C ALA A 20 22.60 -10.37 2.14
N GLN A 21 22.19 -9.15 1.77
CA GLN A 21 23.05 -8.18 1.12
C GLN A 21 24.01 -7.53 2.12
N LEU A 22 23.53 -7.19 3.32
CA LEU A 22 24.36 -6.71 4.43
C LEU A 22 25.47 -7.68 4.82
N ARG A 23 25.17 -8.98 4.92
CA ARG A 23 26.19 -10.02 5.23
C ARG A 23 27.24 -10.15 4.13
N ARG A 24 26.86 -9.96 2.88
CA ARG A 24 27.75 -10.08 1.72
C ARG A 24 28.66 -8.87 1.58
N ASP A 25 28.15 -7.68 1.85
CA ASP A 25 28.87 -6.42 1.72
C ASP A 25 28.54 -5.46 2.87
N PRO A 26 29.18 -5.65 4.05
CA PRO A 26 28.98 -4.77 5.20
C PRO A 26 29.58 -3.37 4.99
N SER A 27 30.40 -3.19 3.94
CA SER A 27 31.01 -1.90 3.62
C SER A 27 30.09 -0.96 2.85
N GLY A 28 28.95 -1.46 2.37
CA GLY A 28 27.98 -0.66 1.62
C GLY A 28 28.41 -0.27 0.21
N ARG A 29 29.44 -0.89 -0.36
CA ARG A 29 29.93 -0.52 -1.69
C ARG A 29 28.92 -0.80 -2.81
N SER A 30 28.12 -1.84 -2.66
CA SER A 30 27.14 -2.30 -3.65
C SER A 30 25.74 -1.73 -3.46
N TRP A 31 25.44 -1.17 -2.29
CA TRP A 31 24.09 -0.74 -1.95
C TRP A 31 23.97 0.70 -1.43
N LEU A 32 25.07 1.34 -1.02
CA LEU A 32 25.05 2.77 -0.69
C LEU A 32 25.02 3.64 -1.93
N SER A 33 24.24 4.71 -1.86
CA SER A 33 24.26 5.78 -2.84
C SER A 33 25.66 6.42 -2.96
N ALA A 34 25.92 7.08 -4.09
CA ALA A 34 27.18 7.79 -4.28
C ALA A 34 27.38 8.91 -3.24
N GLU A 35 26.30 9.56 -2.79
CA GLU A 35 26.35 10.58 -1.74
C GLU A 35 26.80 10.00 -0.41
N ALA A 36 26.21 8.89 0.05
CA ALA A 36 26.60 8.25 1.31
C ALA A 36 28.05 7.76 1.27
N ARG A 37 28.51 7.25 0.12
CA ARG A 37 29.91 6.85 -0.06
C ARG A 37 30.86 8.04 0.03
N ALA A 38 30.52 9.17 -0.59
CA ALA A 38 31.31 10.39 -0.49
C ALA A 38 31.40 10.90 0.97
N LEU A 39 30.32 10.78 1.75
CA LEU A 39 30.32 11.11 3.18
C LEU A 39 31.29 10.20 3.97
N LEU A 40 31.31 8.89 3.70
CA LEU A 40 32.20 7.93 4.35
C LEU A 40 33.69 8.09 3.96
N GLU A 41 33.95 8.58 2.77
CA GLU A 41 35.31 8.88 2.29
C GLU A 41 35.83 10.18 2.90
N SER A 42 34.97 11.19 3.01
CA SER A 42 35.33 12.52 3.54
C SER A 42 35.38 12.58 5.07
N HIS A 43 34.58 11.75 5.76
CA HIS A 43 34.40 11.79 7.22
C HIS A 43 34.57 10.37 7.80
N PRO A 44 35.75 10.01 8.34
CA PRO A 44 36.00 8.66 8.86
C PRO A 44 35.11 8.28 10.05
N GLU A 45 34.62 9.25 10.81
CA GLU A 45 33.66 9.08 11.92
C GLU A 45 32.33 8.46 11.47
N CYS A 46 31.91 8.70 10.23
CA CYS A 46 30.70 8.12 9.65
C CYS A 46 30.82 6.60 9.45
N ARG A 47 32.04 6.04 9.44
CA ARG A 47 32.26 4.58 9.34
C ARG A 47 31.84 3.83 10.60
N GLN A 48 31.77 4.51 11.73
CA GLN A 48 31.24 3.92 12.95
C GLN A 48 29.72 3.79 12.85
N VAL A 49 29.03 4.86 12.46
CA VAL A 49 27.57 4.88 12.23
C VAL A 49 27.14 3.79 11.26
N LEU A 50 27.86 3.63 10.13
CA LEU A 50 27.57 2.56 9.18
C LEU A 50 27.70 1.17 9.80
N ARG A 51 28.74 0.94 10.63
CA ARG A 51 28.94 -0.36 11.28
C ARG A 51 27.84 -0.66 12.28
N GLU A 52 27.49 0.32 13.10
CA GLU A 52 26.40 0.21 14.07
C GLU A 52 25.07 -0.12 13.37
N PHE A 53 24.74 0.58 12.29
CA PHE A 53 23.58 0.27 11.46
C PHE A 53 23.59 -1.17 10.92
N VAL A 54 24.70 -1.62 10.34
CA VAL A 54 24.80 -2.98 9.79
C VAL A 54 24.66 -4.04 10.88
N ASP A 55 25.28 -3.83 12.04
CA ASP A 55 25.22 -4.74 13.18
C ASP A 55 23.79 -4.82 13.74
N ASP A 56 23.11 -3.68 13.88
CA ASP A 56 21.72 -3.60 14.35
C ASP A 56 20.74 -4.28 13.40
N GLU A 57 20.86 -4.03 12.08
CA GLU A 57 20.01 -4.67 11.07
C GLU A 57 20.22 -6.19 11.01
N LEU A 58 21.46 -6.65 11.14
CA LEU A 58 21.75 -8.08 11.18
C LEU A 58 21.29 -8.73 12.48
N ALA A 59 21.37 -8.03 13.61
CA ALA A 59 20.83 -8.48 14.89
C ALA A 59 19.30 -8.58 14.84
N LEU A 60 18.62 -7.58 14.28
CA LEU A 60 17.17 -7.57 14.08
C LEU A 60 16.73 -8.70 13.14
N ALA A 61 17.41 -8.85 12.01
CA ALA A 61 17.14 -9.95 11.08
C ALA A 61 17.45 -11.33 11.70
N GLY A 62 18.42 -11.42 12.62
CA GLY A 62 18.70 -12.62 13.40
C GLY A 62 17.57 -12.96 14.38
N ALA A 63 17.04 -11.95 15.08
CA ALA A 63 15.89 -12.09 15.97
C ALA A 63 14.62 -12.53 15.23
N LEU A 64 14.43 -12.05 14.00
CA LEU A 64 13.29 -12.40 13.14
C LEU A 64 13.50 -13.73 12.38
N GLY A 65 14.74 -14.07 12.02
CA GLY A 65 15.10 -15.20 11.15
C GLY A 65 14.92 -16.59 11.75
N GLY A 66 14.56 -16.69 13.03
CA GLY A 66 14.16 -17.95 13.68
C GLY A 66 12.68 -18.01 14.06
N ALA A 67 11.96 -16.88 13.97
CA ALA A 67 10.54 -16.84 14.25
C ALA A 67 9.78 -17.12 12.94
N PRO A 68 8.87 -18.11 12.88
CA PRO A 68 7.88 -18.11 11.82
C PRO A 68 7.23 -16.72 11.81
N ALA A 69 7.06 -16.13 10.62
CA ALA A 69 6.38 -14.85 10.44
C ALA A 69 5.21 -14.80 11.43
N PRO A 70 5.11 -13.78 12.31
CA PRO A 70 4.12 -13.79 13.37
C PRO A 70 2.81 -14.12 12.70
N SER A 71 2.24 -15.29 13.03
CA SER A 71 1.00 -15.74 12.43
C SER A 71 0.06 -14.57 12.58
N VAL A 72 -0.42 -14.01 11.46
CA VAL A 72 -1.25 -12.81 11.46
C VAL A 72 -2.42 -13.13 12.37
N ASP A 73 -2.32 -12.70 13.63
CA ASP A 73 -3.32 -13.03 14.62
C ASP A 73 -4.54 -12.20 14.20
N PRO A 74 -5.64 -12.84 13.77
CA PRO A 74 -6.82 -12.11 13.32
C PRO A 74 -7.38 -11.19 14.41
N PHE A 75 -6.99 -11.41 15.67
CA PHE A 75 -7.37 -10.60 16.83
C PHE A 75 -6.28 -9.62 17.28
N PHE A 76 -5.11 -9.56 16.61
CA PHE A 76 -4.10 -8.55 16.91
C PHE A 76 -4.68 -7.15 16.79
N THR A 77 -5.35 -6.85 15.67
CA THR A 77 -6.02 -5.58 15.44
C THR A 77 -7.07 -5.30 16.52
N ALA A 78 -7.85 -6.32 16.92
CA ALA A 78 -8.85 -6.17 17.97
C ALA A 78 -8.22 -5.82 19.33
N ARG A 79 -7.16 -6.52 19.73
CA ARG A 79 -6.45 -6.27 21.00
C ARG A 79 -5.72 -4.93 21.02
N VAL A 80 -5.12 -4.52 19.89
CA VAL A 80 -4.49 -3.20 19.76
C VAL A 80 -5.54 -2.09 19.87
N VAL A 81 -6.69 -2.25 19.22
CA VAL A 81 -7.80 -1.30 19.30
C VAL A 81 -8.37 -1.20 20.72
N GLU A 82 -8.47 -2.32 21.45
CA GLU A 82 -8.89 -2.33 22.86
C GLU A 82 -7.85 -1.71 23.80
N ALA A 83 -6.55 -1.89 23.51
CA ALA A 83 -5.46 -1.38 24.33
C ALA A 83 -5.16 0.11 24.10
N LEU A 84 -5.60 0.69 22.96
CA LEU A 84 -5.45 2.11 22.72
C LEU A 84 -6.33 2.91 23.70
N PRO A 85 -5.77 3.87 24.47
CA PRO A 85 -6.56 4.73 25.33
C PRO A 85 -7.59 5.44 24.46
N GLY A 86 -8.87 5.27 24.79
CA GLY A 86 -10.02 5.51 23.91
C GLY A 86 -10.15 6.93 23.34
N VAL A 87 -9.27 7.30 22.42
CA VAL A 87 -9.41 8.47 21.58
C VAL A 87 -10.44 8.10 20.52
N ARG A 88 -11.71 8.30 20.90
CA ARG A 88 -12.85 8.30 19.99
C ARG A 88 -12.79 9.55 19.11
N THR A 89 -11.81 9.65 18.21
CA THR A 89 -11.87 10.56 17.07
C THR A 89 -12.70 9.94 15.97
N GLY A 90 -13.99 9.80 16.24
CA GLY A 90 -15.02 9.62 15.23
C GLY A 90 -16.08 10.69 15.46
N PRO A 91 -16.75 11.19 14.41
CA PRO A 91 -17.79 12.21 14.55
C PRO A 91 -18.78 11.78 15.65
N THR A 92 -19.29 12.75 16.39
CA THR A 92 -20.23 12.64 17.53
C THR A 92 -21.60 12.10 17.11
N LEU A 93 -21.64 11.08 16.24
CA LEU A 93 -22.82 10.37 15.82
C LEU A 93 -23.23 9.40 16.92
N SER A 94 -24.47 9.54 17.37
CA SER A 94 -25.09 8.62 18.32
C SER A 94 -25.04 7.17 17.82
N PRO A 95 -25.00 6.18 18.71
CA PRO A 95 -24.93 4.76 18.33
C PRO A 95 -26.01 4.34 17.33
N ARG A 96 -27.23 4.88 17.48
CA ARG A 96 -28.34 4.64 16.54
C ARG A 96 -28.06 5.16 15.13
N ARG A 97 -27.46 6.35 15.00
CA ARG A 97 -27.08 6.91 13.69
C ARG A 97 -25.96 6.11 13.03
N ARG A 98 -25.02 5.58 13.82
CA ARG A 98 -23.95 4.71 13.30
C ARG A 98 -24.51 3.40 12.73
N VAL A 99 -25.41 2.74 13.45
CA VAL A 99 -26.07 1.52 12.97
C VAL A 99 -26.91 1.80 11.72
N MET A 100 -27.63 2.91 11.69
CA MET A 100 -28.40 3.32 10.52
C MET A 100 -27.52 3.56 9.29
N LEU A 101 -26.41 4.30 9.44
CA LEU A 101 -25.44 4.54 8.36
C LEU A 101 -24.82 3.23 7.84
N LEU A 102 -24.42 2.35 8.76
CA LEU A 102 -23.84 1.07 8.41
C LEU A 102 -24.87 0.19 7.68
N GLY A 103 -26.12 0.18 8.14
CA GLY A 103 -27.22 -0.53 7.49
C GLY A 103 -27.50 0.00 6.09
N CYS A 104 -27.61 1.32 5.91
CA CYS A 104 -27.78 1.94 4.60
C CYS A 104 -26.64 1.57 3.65
N PHE A 105 -25.40 1.59 4.13
CA PHE A 105 -24.24 1.20 3.32
C PHE A 105 -24.33 -0.26 2.85
N HIS A 106 -24.68 -1.19 3.74
CA HIS A 106 -24.81 -2.60 3.39
C HIS A 106 -25.96 -2.86 2.41
N VAL A 107 -27.09 -2.16 2.54
CA VAL A 107 -28.20 -2.26 1.60
C VAL A 107 -27.78 -1.76 0.21
N VAL A 108 -27.08 -0.63 0.14
CA VAL A 108 -26.57 -0.09 -1.13
C VAL A 108 -25.54 -1.03 -1.76
N ALA A 109 -24.60 -1.57 -0.97
CA ALA A 109 -23.61 -2.53 -1.44
C ALA A 109 -24.26 -3.82 -1.96
N GLY A 110 -25.27 -4.33 -1.24
CA GLY A 110 -26.04 -5.51 -1.65
C GLY A 110 -26.81 -5.28 -2.96
N LEU A 111 -27.43 -4.11 -3.12
CA LEU A 111 -28.13 -3.74 -4.36
C LEU A 111 -27.16 -3.60 -5.54
N LEU A 112 -25.98 -3.03 -5.34
CA LEU A 112 -24.92 -2.96 -6.35
C LEU A 112 -24.42 -4.35 -6.75
N ALA A 113 -24.13 -5.21 -5.77
CA ALA A 113 -23.71 -6.58 -6.02
C ALA A 113 -24.77 -7.36 -6.78
N TYR A 114 -26.04 -7.23 -6.38
CA TYR A 114 -27.17 -7.83 -7.07
C TYR A 114 -27.30 -7.32 -8.50
N ALA A 115 -27.23 -6.00 -8.73
CA ALA A 115 -27.30 -5.41 -10.06
C ALA A 115 -26.18 -5.91 -10.98
N VAL A 116 -24.94 -6.01 -10.46
CA VAL A 116 -23.80 -6.60 -11.17
C VAL A 116 -24.06 -8.06 -11.53
N LEU A 117 -24.62 -8.85 -10.60
CA LEU A 117 -24.94 -10.26 -10.83
C LEU A 117 -26.09 -10.44 -11.84
N THR A 118 -27.09 -9.58 -11.83
CA THR A 118 -28.28 -9.71 -12.70
C THR A 118 -28.13 -9.05 -14.08
N MET A 119 -27.17 -8.14 -14.27
CA MET A 119 -26.87 -7.52 -15.57
C MET A 119 -26.02 -8.41 -16.50
N VAL A 120 -25.79 -9.67 -16.13
CA VAL A 120 -25.02 -10.63 -16.93
C VAL A 120 -25.95 -11.67 -17.56
N PRO A 121 -26.31 -11.48 -18.85
CA PRO A 121 -26.23 -12.66 -19.72
C PRO A 121 -25.45 -12.48 -21.04
N GLU A 122 -25.29 -11.28 -21.61
CA GLU A 122 -24.67 -11.15 -22.96
C GLU A 122 -23.70 -9.96 -23.15
N SER A 123 -23.63 -9.05 -22.18
CA SER A 123 -22.75 -7.88 -22.24
C SER A 123 -21.32 -8.24 -21.82
N THR A 124 -21.14 -9.10 -20.82
CA THR A 124 -19.82 -9.45 -20.25
C THR A 124 -18.89 -10.16 -21.23
N ALA A 125 -19.38 -10.95 -22.18
CA ALA A 125 -18.52 -11.55 -23.20
C ALA A 125 -17.88 -10.48 -24.11
N ARG A 126 -18.62 -9.42 -24.44
CA ARG A 126 -18.10 -8.27 -25.22
C ARG A 126 -17.18 -7.39 -24.39
N TRP A 127 -17.54 -7.13 -23.14
CA TRP A 127 -16.68 -6.36 -22.22
C TRP A 127 -15.39 -7.11 -21.86
N ALA A 128 -15.44 -8.45 -21.72
CA ALA A 128 -14.26 -9.27 -21.50
C ALA A 128 -13.34 -9.29 -22.73
N ALA A 129 -13.89 -9.36 -23.95
CA ALA A 129 -13.11 -9.23 -25.17
C ALA A 129 -12.45 -7.84 -25.29
N GLN A 130 -13.20 -6.76 -25.02
CA GLN A 130 -12.64 -5.40 -25.02
C GLN A 130 -11.61 -5.18 -23.90
N ALA A 131 -11.83 -5.71 -22.70
CA ALA A 131 -10.87 -5.63 -21.61
C ALA A 131 -9.59 -6.40 -21.92
N HIS A 132 -9.70 -7.55 -22.61
CA HIS A 132 -8.57 -8.33 -23.07
C HIS A 132 -7.73 -7.57 -24.11
N ASP A 133 -8.37 -6.88 -25.06
CA ASP A 133 -7.69 -6.04 -26.06
C ASP A 133 -6.99 -4.82 -25.42
N VAL A 134 -7.63 -4.17 -24.44
CA VAL A 134 -7.04 -3.04 -23.70
C VAL A 134 -5.86 -3.50 -22.84
N LEU A 135 -5.96 -4.66 -22.19
CA LEU A 135 -4.86 -5.23 -21.40
C LEU A 135 -3.70 -5.66 -22.28
N ARG A 136 -3.96 -6.21 -23.48
CA ARG A 136 -2.92 -6.53 -24.46
C ARG A 136 -2.18 -5.29 -24.94
N TRP A 137 -2.92 -4.23 -25.29
CA TRP A 137 -2.36 -2.92 -25.67
C TRP A 137 -1.56 -2.26 -24.54
N GLY A 138 -2.02 -2.40 -23.30
CA GLY A 138 -1.30 -1.94 -22.10
C GLY A 138 -0.03 -2.75 -21.77
N SER A 139 0.03 -4.02 -22.17
CA SER A 139 1.19 -4.89 -21.93
C SER A 139 2.36 -4.60 -22.89
N ASP A 140 2.06 -4.23 -24.14
CA ASP A 140 3.09 -3.87 -25.14
C ASP A 140 3.67 -2.45 -24.90
N SER A 141 3.00 -1.62 -24.09
CA SER A 141 3.35 -0.21 -23.87
C SER A 141 3.95 0.10 -22.48
N GLY A 142 4.12 -0.90 -21.60
CA GLY A 142 4.82 -0.76 -20.31
C GLY A 142 4.08 0.05 -19.22
N VAL A 143 2.85 0.51 -19.47
CA VAL A 143 2.06 1.37 -18.55
C VAL A 143 0.71 0.72 -18.16
N GLY A 144 0.53 -0.58 -18.42
CA GLY A 144 -0.77 -1.23 -18.54
C GLY A 144 -1.67 -1.35 -17.30
N LEU A 145 -1.15 -1.41 -16.07
CA LEU A 145 -2.01 -1.76 -14.92
C LEU A 145 -2.84 -0.56 -14.39
N LEU A 146 -2.20 0.60 -14.23
CA LEU A 146 -2.86 1.80 -13.65
C LEU A 146 -3.87 2.42 -14.62
N VAL A 147 -3.58 2.41 -15.92
CA VAL A 147 -4.50 2.94 -16.95
C VAL A 147 -5.73 2.05 -17.11
N ALA A 148 -5.56 0.72 -17.02
CA ALA A 148 -6.70 -0.21 -17.10
C ALA A 148 -7.65 -0.07 -15.90
N VAL A 149 -7.12 0.11 -14.69
CA VAL A 149 -7.94 0.34 -13.48
C VAL A 149 -8.64 1.70 -13.53
N ALA A 150 -7.96 2.75 -13.98
CA ALA A 150 -8.57 4.06 -14.16
C ALA A 150 -9.67 4.04 -15.23
N GLY A 151 -9.45 3.35 -16.35
CA GLY A 151 -10.43 3.21 -17.43
C GLY A 151 -11.70 2.48 -16.99
N ALA A 152 -11.57 1.40 -16.22
CA ALA A 152 -12.71 0.68 -15.66
C ALA A 152 -13.52 1.56 -14.68
N GLY A 153 -12.84 2.35 -13.84
CA GLY A 153 -13.51 3.29 -12.93
C GLY A 153 -14.29 4.38 -13.65
N VAL A 154 -13.74 4.95 -14.72
CA VAL A 154 -14.41 5.98 -15.54
C VAL A 154 -15.62 5.41 -16.29
N ALA A 155 -15.52 4.19 -16.83
CA ALA A 155 -16.65 3.54 -17.51
C ALA A 155 -17.83 3.30 -16.56
N VAL A 156 -17.57 2.85 -15.32
CA VAL A 156 -18.59 2.67 -14.28
C VAL A 156 -19.21 4.03 -13.88
N LEU A 157 -18.40 5.07 -13.75
CA LEU A 157 -18.88 6.42 -13.43
C LEU A 157 -19.79 6.98 -14.55
N ILE A 158 -19.42 6.79 -15.81
CA ILE A 158 -20.22 7.23 -16.96
C ILE A 158 -21.55 6.46 -17.03
N ALA A 159 -21.52 5.14 -16.80
CA ALA A 159 -22.74 4.34 -16.75
C ALA A 159 -23.70 4.81 -15.64
N LEU A 160 -23.18 5.12 -14.45
CA LEU A 160 -23.95 5.67 -13.34
C LEU A 160 -24.55 7.05 -13.67
N LEU A 161 -23.79 7.93 -14.31
CA LEU A 161 -24.26 9.25 -14.72
C LEU A 161 -25.32 9.16 -15.83
N ALA A 162 -25.16 8.25 -16.79
CA ALA A 162 -26.14 8.01 -17.85
C ALA A 162 -27.47 7.47 -17.29
N THR A 163 -27.42 6.56 -16.29
CA THR A 163 -28.65 6.07 -15.63
C THR A 163 -29.39 7.16 -14.86
N ARG A 164 -28.72 8.20 -14.35
CA ARG A 164 -29.38 9.35 -13.70
C ARG A 164 -30.01 10.33 -14.69
N ALA A 165 -29.54 10.37 -15.93
CA ALA A 165 -30.11 11.24 -16.96
C ALA A 165 -31.43 10.70 -17.55
N HIS A 166 -31.77 9.44 -17.29
CA HIS A 166 -32.96 8.77 -17.84
C HIS A 166 -34.14 8.64 -16.86
N THR A 167 -34.14 9.35 -15.73
CA THR A 167 -35.39 9.59 -14.97
C THR A 167 -36.11 10.82 -15.55
N PRO A 168 -37.12 10.66 -16.44
CA PRO A 168 -38.00 11.76 -16.77
C PRO A 168 -38.76 12.18 -15.52
N ALA A 169 -38.81 13.48 -15.27
CA ALA A 169 -39.67 14.07 -14.25
C ALA A 169 -41.13 13.68 -14.56
N ALA A 170 -41.73 12.88 -13.68
CA ALA A 170 -43.16 12.68 -13.58
C ALA A 170 -43.70 13.60 -12.49
#